data_AF-A8RJI8-F1
#
_entry.id   AF-A8RJI8-F1
#
_cell.length_a   1.000
_cell.length_b   1.000
_cell.length_c   1.000
_cell.angle_alpha   90.00
_cell.angle_beta   90.00
_cell.angle_gamma   90.00
#
_symmetry.space_group_name_H-M   'P 1'
#
loop_
_entity.id
_entity.type
_entity.pdbx_description
1 polymer ?
#
loop_
_entity_poly.entity_id
_entity_poly.type
_entity_poly.pdbx_seq_one_letter_code
_entity_poly.pdbx_strand_id
1 'polypeptide(L)'
;GGATFAIMTSLYQSLRARGLSQHIAWRASFAIVPAPVLIFVAVLTLIYGTDHPAGKWSERHNIPATEIANEQDHEDHNDSDEKLDEKKVHDTSVTVHPVQKIAAIDVAVNERLTLKAAFKILASPLTWLPALAYLTTFGVELAIDSQMSNVLFGLYSKTTPGFTQTTAGYYTSIFGFLNLVTRPPGGFVGDLLYRSFGTRGKKVWTLFCGLIMGAALIARGFYIEDHHTSTKSPSLATIMGVFSLAAIFSEFGNGANFA
;
A
#
# COMPACT_ATOMS: atom_id res chain seq x y z
N GLY A 1 9.66 7.67 5.09
CA GLY A 1 8.54 8.27 5.83
C GLY A 1 9.04 9.34 6.79
N GLY A 2 8.11 9.98 7.52
CA GLY A 2 8.38 11.17 8.35
C GLY A 2 9.46 11.00 9.42
N ALA A 3 9.67 9.79 9.94
CA ALA A 3 10.77 9.50 10.88
C ALA A 3 12.15 9.83 10.27
N THR A 4 12.37 9.47 9.01
CA THR A 4 13.61 9.81 8.29
C THR A 4 13.78 11.31 8.19
N PHE A 5 12.70 12.05 7.92
CA PHE A 5 12.76 13.51 7.84
C PHE A 5 13.17 14.11 9.20
N ALA A 6 12.53 13.73 10.32
CA ALA A 6 12.88 14.21 11.66
C ALA A 6 14.34 13.91 12.05
N ILE A 7 14.78 12.68 11.84
CA ILE A 7 16.13 12.23 12.20
C ILE A 7 17.16 12.96 11.33
N MET A 8 16.89 13.08 10.02
CA MET A 8 17.79 13.71 9.06
C MET A 8 17.90 15.23 9.28
N THR A 9 16.79 15.92 9.61
CA THR A 9 16.82 17.36 9.92
C THR A 9 17.51 17.64 11.26
N SER A 10 17.28 16.82 12.28
CA SER A 10 18.00 16.92 13.57
C SER A 10 19.51 16.71 13.39
N LEU A 11 19.90 15.68 12.63
CA LEU A 11 21.30 15.43 12.30
C LEU A 11 21.92 16.61 11.51
N TYR A 12 21.20 17.14 10.53
CA TYR A 12 21.64 18.31 9.76
C TYR A 12 21.90 19.52 10.68
N GLN A 13 20.98 19.83 11.60
CA GLN A 13 21.17 20.91 12.56
C GLN A 13 22.38 20.69 13.47
N SER A 14 22.58 19.46 13.95
CA SER A 14 23.74 19.08 14.76
C SER A 14 25.07 19.28 13.99
N LEU A 15 25.11 18.89 12.71
CA LEU A 15 26.28 19.09 11.86
C LEU A 15 26.55 20.57 11.57
N ARG A 16 25.51 21.38 11.38
CA ARG A 16 25.62 22.85 11.24
C ARG A 16 26.14 23.51 12.52
N ALA A 17 25.68 23.07 13.69
CA ALA A 17 26.15 23.57 14.98
C ALA A 17 27.64 23.23 15.23
N ARG A 18 28.13 22.14 14.63
CA ARG A 18 29.56 21.73 14.66
C ARG A 18 30.42 22.45 13.61
N GLY A 19 29.89 23.44 12.90
CA GLY A 19 30.65 24.29 11.98
C GLY A 19 30.71 23.79 10.52
N LEU A 20 29.97 22.74 10.15
CA LEU A 20 29.96 22.27 8.77
C LEU A 20 29.20 23.24 7.85
N SER A 21 29.68 23.39 6.61
CA SER A 21 28.98 24.15 5.57
C SER A 21 27.66 23.45 5.20
N GLN A 22 26.67 24.22 4.73
CA GLN A 22 25.33 23.73 4.39
C GLN A 22 25.38 22.56 3.39
N HIS A 23 26.24 22.64 2.38
CA HIS A 23 26.38 21.59 1.37
C HIS A 23 26.96 20.29 1.93
N ILE A 24 27.95 20.38 2.83
CA ILE A 24 28.57 19.19 3.43
C ILE A 24 27.61 18.56 4.44
N ALA A 25 26.98 19.37 5.29
CA ALA A 25 26.01 18.91 6.27
C ALA A 25 24.85 18.14 5.62
N TRP A 26 24.33 18.63 4.49
CA TRP A 26 23.25 17.92 3.80
C TRP A 26 23.68 16.56 3.25
N ARG A 27 24.80 16.52 2.53
CA ARG A 27 25.33 15.27 1.95
C ARG A 27 25.65 14.23 3.03
N ALA A 28 26.23 14.68 4.15
CA ALA A 28 26.51 13.83 5.29
C ALA A 28 25.21 13.27 5.90
N SER A 29 24.19 14.10 6.12
CA SER A 29 22.91 13.62 6.65
C SER A 29 22.24 12.56 5.76
N PHE A 30 22.29 12.72 4.43
CA PHE A 30 21.77 11.72 3.49
C PHE A 30 22.58 10.41 3.50
N ALA A 31 23.91 10.51 3.62
CA ALA A 31 24.79 9.34 3.65
C ALA A 31 24.69 8.57 4.98
N ILE A 32 24.42 9.25 6.09
CA ILE A 32 24.41 8.65 7.43
C ILE A 32 23.06 7.99 7.75
N VAL A 33 21.93 8.55 7.30
CA VAL A 33 20.60 8.09 7.74
C VAL A 33 19.90 7.25 6.65
N PRO A 34 19.50 7.80 5.48
CA PRO A 34 18.86 7.01 4.43
C PRO A 34 19.69 5.81 3.93
N ALA A 35 20.97 6.00 3.61
CA ALA A 35 21.73 4.95 2.93
C ALA A 35 21.90 3.66 3.75
N PRO A 36 22.29 3.70 5.04
CA PRO A 36 22.38 2.48 5.84
C PRO A 36 21.03 1.82 6.08
N VAL A 37 19.96 2.60 6.25
CA VAL A 37 18.60 2.06 6.40
C VAL A 37 18.16 1.33 5.14
N LEU A 38 18.41 1.89 3.95
CA LEU A 38 18.09 1.25 2.68
C LEU A 38 18.91 -0.01 2.44
N ILE A 39 20.22 0.01 2.74
CA ILE A 39 21.10 -1.17 2.63
C ILE A 39 20.63 -2.26 3.59
N PHE A 40 20.30 -1.89 4.83
CA PHE A 40 19.79 -2.81 5.83
C PHE A 40 18.49 -3.47 5.38
N VAL A 41 17.51 -2.67 4.91
CA VAL A 41 16.25 -3.21 4.37
C VAL A 41 16.49 -4.10 3.16
N ALA A 42 17.41 -3.72 2.25
CA ALA A 42 17.76 -4.53 1.09
C ALA A 42 18.38 -5.89 1.48
N VAL A 43 19.24 -5.92 2.51
CA VAL A 43 19.79 -7.16 3.05
C VAL A 43 18.69 -8.01 3.69
N LEU A 44 17.77 -7.40 4.45
CA LEU A 44 16.64 -8.12 5.02
C LEU A 44 15.72 -8.70 3.94
N THR A 45 15.43 -7.97 2.87
CA THR A 45 14.63 -8.52 1.75
C THR A 45 15.35 -9.64 1.02
N LEU A 46 16.67 -9.66 0.96
CA LEU A 46 17.42 -10.79 0.38
C LEU A 46 17.45 -12.03 1.30
N ILE A 47 17.45 -11.84 2.63
CA ILE A 47 17.47 -12.95 3.60
C ILE A 47 16.06 -13.54 3.81
N TYR A 48 15.04 -12.68 3.91
CA TYR A 48 13.68 -13.06 4.28
C TYR A 48 12.68 -13.04 3.12
N GLY A 49 13.04 -12.46 1.97
CA GLY A 49 12.17 -12.43 0.80
C GLY A 49 12.01 -13.82 0.20
N THR A 50 10.77 -14.27 0.08
CA THR A 50 10.41 -15.51 -0.63
C THR A 50 10.09 -15.18 -2.10
N ASP A 51 10.72 -15.89 -3.05
CA ASP A 51 10.54 -15.66 -4.49
C ASP A 51 9.11 -15.94 -4.98
N HIS A 52 8.41 -16.90 -4.38
CA HIS A 52 7.03 -17.25 -4.70
C HIS A 52 6.31 -17.74 -3.42
N PRO A 53 4.99 -17.48 -3.24
CA PRO A 53 4.20 -18.04 -2.14
C PRO A 53 4.29 -19.56 -2.01
N ALA A 54 4.61 -20.27 -3.10
CA ALA A 54 4.81 -21.72 -3.10
C ALA A 54 6.28 -22.19 -3.18
N GLY A 55 7.27 -21.31 -2.94
CA GLY A 55 8.69 -21.68 -2.90
C GLY A 55 9.52 -21.13 -4.06
N LYS A 56 10.41 -21.95 -4.64
CA LYS A 56 11.26 -21.52 -5.77
C LYS A 56 10.44 -21.43 -7.05
N TRP A 57 10.63 -20.37 -7.85
CA TRP A 57 9.94 -20.18 -9.14
C TRP A 57 10.07 -21.37 -10.11
N SER A 58 11.17 -22.12 -10.04
CA SER A 58 11.39 -23.34 -10.83
C SER A 58 10.38 -24.45 -10.53
N GLU A 59 9.79 -24.47 -9.34
CA GLU A 59 8.92 -25.54 -8.82
C GLU A 59 7.42 -25.21 -8.96
N ARG A 60 7.07 -24.14 -9.70
CA ARG A 60 5.69 -23.62 -9.82
C ARG A 60 4.64 -24.61 -10.36
N HIS A 61 5.05 -25.72 -10.98
CA HIS A 61 4.15 -26.76 -11.49
C HIS A 61 4.13 -28.01 -10.60
N ASN A 62 4.83 -28.00 -9.46
CA ASN A 62 4.96 -29.15 -8.56
C ASN A 62 4.17 -28.93 -7.25
N ILE A 63 3.20 -28.02 -7.29
CA ILE A 63 2.31 -27.70 -6.18
C ILE A 63 1.05 -28.57 -6.29
N PRO A 64 0.38 -28.95 -5.18
CA PRO A 64 -0.87 -29.73 -5.22
C PRO A 64 -1.97 -29.09 -6.10
N ALA A 65 -1.90 -27.76 -6.30
CA ALA A 65 -2.76 -27.03 -7.21
C ALA A 65 -2.56 -27.39 -8.71
N THR A 66 -1.40 -27.89 -9.11
CA THR A 66 -1.13 -28.32 -10.50
C THR A 66 -1.69 -29.71 -10.79
N GLU A 67 -1.74 -30.61 -9.81
CA GLU A 67 -2.40 -31.92 -9.96
C GLU A 67 -3.92 -31.74 -10.13
N ILE A 68 -4.54 -30.86 -9.34
CA ILE A 68 -5.98 -30.56 -9.44
C ILE A 68 -6.33 -29.87 -10.78
N ALA A 69 -5.45 -29.01 -11.30
CA ALA A 69 -5.63 -28.37 -12.60
C ALA A 69 -5.49 -29.37 -13.77
N ASN A 70 -4.55 -30.31 -13.69
CA ASN A 70 -4.41 -31.39 -14.69
C ASN A 70 -5.59 -32.38 -14.62
N GLU A 71 -6.13 -32.68 -13.44
CA GLU A 71 -7.33 -33.52 -13.31
C GLU A 71 -8.58 -32.84 -13.91
N GLN A 72 -8.73 -31.53 -13.74
CA GLN A 72 -9.83 -30.77 -14.36
C GLN A 72 -9.70 -30.66 -15.89
N ASP A 73 -8.49 -30.47 -16.42
CA ASP A 73 -8.25 -30.41 -17.87
C ASP A 73 -8.48 -31.78 -18.55
N HIS A 74 -8.30 -32.88 -17.82
CA HIS A 74 -8.60 -34.23 -18.29
C HIS A 74 -10.09 -34.60 -18.23
N GLU A 75 -10.90 -33.98 -17.35
CA GLU A 75 -12.35 -34.21 -17.32
C GLU A 75 -13.10 -33.39 -18.39
N ASP A 76 -12.68 -32.16 -18.70
CA ASP A 76 -13.36 -31.30 -19.67
C ASP A 76 -13.10 -31.69 -21.14
N HIS A 77 -12.10 -32.53 -21.42
CA HIS A 77 -11.75 -32.94 -22.79
C HIS A 77 -12.40 -34.25 -23.28
N ASN A 78 -13.27 -34.88 -22.48
CA ASN A 78 -13.84 -36.20 -22.82
C ASN A 78 -15.33 -36.20 -23.17
N ASP A 79 -15.94 -35.03 -23.42
CA ASP A 79 -17.37 -34.93 -23.74
C ASP A 79 -17.63 -34.26 -25.10
N SER A 80 -16.98 -34.74 -26.17
CA SER A 80 -17.54 -34.76 -27.54
C SER A 80 -16.70 -35.63 -28.49
N ASP A 81 -17.38 -36.58 -29.14
CA ASP A 81 -16.95 -37.38 -30.30
C ASP A 81 -16.02 -38.60 -30.07
N GLU A 82 -16.60 -39.80 -29.82
CA GLU A 82 -16.82 -40.83 -30.85
C GLU A 82 -17.31 -42.18 -30.27
N LYS A 83 -17.98 -42.96 -31.12
CA LYS A 83 -18.74 -44.19 -30.84
C LYS A 83 -17.85 -45.45 -30.67
N LEU A 84 -18.34 -46.37 -29.83
CA LEU A 84 -18.31 -47.85 -29.90
C LEU A 84 -16.94 -48.56 -29.99
N ASP A 85 -16.51 -49.27 -28.93
CA ASP A 85 -16.57 -50.75 -28.85
C ASP A 85 -15.99 -51.34 -27.54
N GLU A 86 -16.31 -52.62 -27.32
CA GLU A 86 -16.45 -53.40 -26.07
C GLU A 86 -15.23 -53.70 -25.14
N LYS A 87 -15.60 -53.95 -23.85
CA LYS A 87 -15.10 -54.98 -22.88
C LYS A 87 -13.69 -54.86 -22.26
N LYS A 88 -13.63 -54.54 -20.94
CA LYS A 88 -13.50 -55.50 -19.81
C LYS A 88 -13.35 -54.81 -18.44
N VAL A 89 -13.90 -55.49 -17.44
CA VAL A 89 -14.02 -55.22 -15.99
C VAL A 89 -12.67 -55.37 -15.26
N HIS A 90 -12.32 -54.46 -14.32
CA HIS A 90 -12.12 -54.82 -12.90
C HIS A 90 -12.02 -53.60 -11.94
N ASP A 91 -12.90 -53.67 -10.95
CA ASP A 91 -12.96 -53.09 -9.59
C ASP A 91 -11.67 -52.56 -8.95
N THR A 92 -11.70 -51.35 -8.36
CA THR A 92 -11.23 -51.06 -6.99
C THR A 92 -11.84 -49.73 -6.51
N SER A 93 -12.77 -49.80 -5.54
CA SER A 93 -13.30 -48.64 -4.82
C SER A 93 -12.29 -48.11 -3.80
N VAL A 94 -12.03 -46.80 -3.74
CA VAL A 94 -11.69 -46.11 -2.48
C VAL A 94 -12.21 -44.66 -2.51
N THR A 95 -13.36 -44.48 -1.85
CA THR A 95 -13.73 -43.39 -0.93
C THR A 95 -13.42 -41.94 -1.34
N VAL A 96 -14.46 -41.28 -1.84
CA VAL A 96 -14.56 -39.82 -2.05
C VAL A 96 -14.53 -39.09 -0.71
N HIS A 97 -13.49 -38.29 -0.45
CA HIS A 97 -13.57 -37.17 0.49
C HIS A 97 -14.11 -35.96 -0.28
N PRO A 98 -15.19 -35.29 0.17
CA PRO A 98 -15.71 -34.12 -0.53
C PRO A 98 -14.70 -32.98 -0.36
N VAL A 99 -14.03 -32.61 -1.45
CA VAL A 99 -13.15 -31.45 -1.52
C VAL A 99 -14.00 -30.22 -1.23
N GLN A 100 -13.82 -29.67 -0.03
CA GLN A 100 -14.22 -28.33 0.35
C GLN A 100 -13.91 -27.40 -0.82
N LYS A 101 -14.90 -26.69 -1.37
CA LYS A 101 -14.72 -25.72 -2.47
C LYS A 101 -13.59 -24.74 -2.13
N ILE A 102 -12.37 -25.07 -2.53
CA ILE A 102 -11.25 -24.14 -2.59
C ILE A 102 -11.63 -23.22 -3.74
N ALA A 103 -11.84 -21.94 -3.42
CA ALA A 103 -12.18 -20.94 -4.43
C ALA A 103 -11.11 -21.01 -5.54
N ALA A 104 -11.52 -21.04 -6.81
CA ALA A 104 -10.63 -21.13 -7.98
C ALA A 104 -9.53 -20.03 -8.05
N ILE A 105 -9.55 -19.06 -7.13
CA ILE A 105 -8.50 -18.05 -6.91
C ILE A 105 -7.25 -18.66 -6.26
N ASP A 106 -7.37 -19.73 -5.47
CA ASP A 106 -6.26 -20.44 -4.80
C ASP A 106 -5.56 -21.47 -5.70
N VAL A 107 -6.00 -21.61 -6.96
CA VAL A 107 -5.49 -22.60 -7.93
C VAL A 107 -5.07 -21.89 -9.23
N ALA A 108 -4.47 -20.71 -9.14
CA ALA A 108 -3.90 -20.02 -10.30
C ALA A 108 -2.40 -20.33 -10.40
N VAL A 109 -2.02 -21.18 -11.35
CA VAL A 109 -0.61 -21.41 -11.69
C VAL A 109 -0.09 -20.20 -12.45
N ASN A 110 0.96 -19.54 -11.92
CA ASN A 110 1.55 -18.37 -12.56
C ASN A 110 2.21 -18.76 -13.90
N GLU A 111 1.57 -18.39 -15.00
CA GLU A 111 2.11 -18.55 -16.34
C GLU A 111 3.12 -17.45 -16.71
N ARG A 112 3.98 -17.73 -17.69
CA ARG A 112 4.89 -16.71 -18.22
C ARG A 112 4.08 -15.63 -18.93
N LEU A 113 4.38 -14.37 -18.59
CA LEU A 113 3.73 -13.20 -19.18
C LEU A 113 3.97 -13.16 -20.69
N THR A 114 2.95 -13.52 -21.46
CA THR A 114 2.95 -13.37 -22.92
C THR A 114 2.38 -12.01 -23.27
N LEU A 115 2.90 -11.31 -24.30
CA LEU A 115 2.42 -9.96 -24.67
C LEU A 115 0.91 -9.89 -24.93
N LYS A 116 0.32 -10.96 -25.47
CA LYS A 116 -1.13 -11.09 -25.66
C LYS A 116 -1.89 -11.18 -24.33
N ALA A 117 -1.37 -11.95 -23.37
CA ALA A 117 -1.93 -12.06 -22.03
C ALA A 117 -1.78 -10.74 -21.26
N ALA A 118 -0.63 -10.06 -21.38
CA ALA A 118 -0.41 -8.75 -20.79
C ALA A 118 -1.46 -7.74 -21.29
N PHE A 119 -1.71 -7.67 -22.60
CA PHE A 119 -2.71 -6.75 -23.15
C PHE A 119 -4.13 -7.09 -22.68
N LYS A 120 -4.49 -8.38 -22.57
CA LYS A 120 -5.77 -8.83 -22.02
C LYS A 120 -5.94 -8.44 -20.54
N ILE A 121 -4.88 -8.54 -19.75
CA ILE A 121 -4.88 -8.15 -18.33
C ILE A 121 -4.99 -6.63 -18.19
N LEU A 122 -4.25 -5.85 -18.98
CA LEU A 122 -4.33 -4.38 -18.98
C LEU A 122 -5.70 -3.87 -19.46
N ALA A 123 -6.34 -4.55 -20.40
CA ALA A 123 -7.68 -4.20 -20.88
C ALA A 123 -8.79 -4.52 -19.85
N SER A 124 -8.51 -5.36 -18.84
CA SER A 124 -9.48 -5.69 -17.80
C SER A 124 -9.61 -4.55 -16.77
N PRO A 125 -10.82 -4.00 -16.54
CA PRO A 125 -11.03 -2.96 -15.54
C PRO A 125 -10.72 -3.41 -14.11
N LEU A 126 -10.82 -4.72 -13.84
CA LEU A 126 -10.56 -5.27 -12.50
C LEU A 126 -9.08 -5.15 -12.11
N THR A 127 -8.17 -5.15 -13.08
CA THR A 127 -6.73 -4.96 -12.87
C THR A 127 -6.43 -3.55 -12.36
N TRP A 128 -7.19 -2.56 -12.84
CA TRP A 128 -6.99 -1.16 -12.48
C TRP A 128 -7.60 -0.77 -11.15
N LEU A 129 -8.60 -1.50 -10.67
CA LEU A 129 -9.30 -1.17 -9.43
C LEU A 129 -8.37 -1.07 -8.20
N PRO A 130 -7.50 -2.05 -7.89
CA PRO A 130 -6.53 -1.92 -6.80
C PRO A 130 -5.43 -0.90 -7.12
N ALA A 131 -4.98 -0.82 -8.38
CA ALA A 131 -3.94 0.13 -8.79
C ALA A 131 -4.38 1.59 -8.60
N LEU A 132 -5.62 1.92 -8.98
CA LEU A 132 -6.19 3.26 -8.80
C LEU A 132 -6.48 3.55 -7.33
N ALA A 133 -6.98 2.58 -6.57
CA ALA A 133 -7.17 2.75 -5.12
C ALA A 133 -5.83 2.98 -4.40
N TYR A 134 -4.75 2.33 -4.86
CA TYR A 134 -3.42 2.54 -4.34
C TYR A 134 -2.87 3.90 -4.74
N LEU A 135 -3.05 4.29 -6.01
CA LEU A 135 -2.67 5.60 -6.51
C LEU A 135 -3.34 6.73 -5.71
N THR A 136 -4.62 6.61 -5.36
CA THR A 136 -5.33 7.64 -4.60
C THR A 136 -4.99 7.66 -3.13
N THR A 137 -4.52 6.57 -2.53
CA THR A 137 -4.10 6.52 -1.12
C THR A 137 -2.62 6.89 -1.00
N PHE A 138 -1.73 6.04 -1.51
CA PHE A 138 -0.29 6.26 -1.47
C PHE A 138 0.16 7.49 -2.27
N GLY A 139 -0.49 7.81 -3.39
CA GLY A 139 -0.16 9.03 -4.15
C GLY A 139 -0.53 10.31 -3.39
N VAL A 140 -1.65 10.31 -2.66
CA VAL A 140 -2.03 11.43 -1.78
C VAL A 140 -1.03 11.58 -0.64
N GLU A 141 -0.61 10.49 -0.01
CA GLU A 141 0.44 10.49 1.01
C GLU A 141 1.75 11.10 0.48
N LEU A 142 2.24 10.67 -0.69
CA LEU A 142 3.46 11.21 -1.28
C LEU A 142 3.35 12.72 -1.61
N ALA A 143 2.21 13.14 -2.16
CA ALA A 143 1.97 14.55 -2.49
C ALA A 143 1.96 15.41 -1.23
N ILE A 144 1.31 14.91 -0.18
CA ILE A 144 1.23 15.54 1.13
C ILE A 144 2.61 15.61 1.78
N ASP A 145 3.34 14.50 1.89
CA ASP A 145 4.64 14.44 2.56
C ASP A 145 5.68 15.36 1.90
N SER A 146 5.58 15.55 0.57
CA SER A 146 6.50 16.40 -0.18
C SER A 146 6.19 17.89 -0.11
N GLN A 147 4.92 18.29 0.01
CA GLN A 147 4.51 19.70 -0.05
C GLN A 147 4.04 20.28 1.28
N MET A 148 3.71 19.45 2.27
CA MET A 148 3.11 19.93 3.51
C MET A 148 4.00 20.92 4.26
N SER A 149 5.31 20.68 4.35
CA SER A 149 6.24 21.63 4.99
C SER A 149 6.19 23.02 4.33
N ASN A 150 6.04 23.07 2.99
CA ASN A 150 5.96 24.34 2.26
C ASN A 150 4.63 25.05 2.51
N VAL A 151 3.52 24.30 2.53
CA VAL A 151 2.19 24.84 2.82
C VAL A 151 2.12 25.41 4.23
N LEU A 152 2.61 24.68 5.24
CA LEU A 152 2.64 25.15 6.63
C LEU A 152 3.52 26.39 6.76
N PHE A 153 4.69 26.41 6.11
CA PHE A 153 5.56 27.57 6.12
C PHE A 153 4.89 28.79 5.48
N GLY A 154 4.25 28.63 4.31
CA GLY A 154 3.53 29.71 3.64
C GLY A 154 2.39 30.31 4.47
N LEU A 155 1.63 29.45 5.18
CA LEU A 155 0.49 29.87 6.01
C LEU A 155 0.90 30.53 7.33
N TYR A 156 1.95 30.03 7.99
CA TYR A 156 2.29 30.43 9.36
C TYR A 156 3.55 31.30 9.50
N SER A 157 4.42 31.37 8.49
CA SER A 157 5.66 32.16 8.55
C SER A 157 5.42 33.65 8.78
N LYS A 158 4.30 34.20 8.31
CA LYS A 158 3.94 35.62 8.48
C LYS A 158 3.07 35.87 9.72
N THR A 159 2.32 34.86 10.15
CA THR A 159 1.28 34.97 11.18
C THR A 159 1.82 34.67 12.58
N THR A 160 2.80 33.77 12.68
CA THR A 160 3.38 33.32 13.96
C THR A 160 4.86 33.70 14.04
N PRO A 161 5.27 34.58 14.97
CA PRO A 161 6.67 34.93 15.13
C PRO A 161 7.48 33.69 15.53
N GLY A 162 8.57 33.41 14.80
CA GLY A 162 9.45 32.26 15.05
C GLY A 162 9.10 30.97 14.28
N PHE A 163 8.05 30.96 13.46
CA PHE A 163 7.71 29.79 12.63
C PHE A 163 8.69 29.64 11.46
N THR A 164 9.73 28.83 11.66
CA THR A 164 10.79 28.58 10.68
C THR A 164 10.44 27.38 9.79
N GLN A 165 11.03 27.29 8.59
CA GLN A 165 10.92 26.12 7.70
C GLN A 165 11.23 24.80 8.43
N THR A 166 12.17 24.81 9.38
CA THR A 166 12.49 23.62 10.17
C THR A 166 11.35 23.20 11.10
N THR A 167 10.64 24.16 11.71
CA THR A 167 9.47 23.88 12.56
C THR A 167 8.33 23.27 11.73
N ALA A 168 8.07 23.82 10.55
CA ALA A 168 7.11 23.26 9.59
C ALA A 168 7.48 21.82 9.18
N GLY A 169 8.78 21.58 8.99
CA GLY A 169 9.33 20.26 8.74
C GLY A 169 9.12 19.29 9.90
N TYR A 170 9.31 19.73 11.15
CA TYR A 170 9.05 18.88 12.32
C TYR A 170 7.56 18.51 12.44
N TYR A 171 6.63 19.44 12.22
CA TYR A 171 5.20 19.10 12.13
C TYR A 171 4.93 18.07 11.04
N THR A 172 5.51 18.26 9.85
CA THR A 172 5.40 17.32 8.72
C THR A 172 5.92 15.92 9.10
N SER A 173 7.01 15.86 9.87
CA SER A 173 7.62 14.60 10.30
C SER A 173 6.77 13.78 11.26
N ILE A 174 6.00 14.43 12.14
CA ILE A 174 5.05 13.77 13.05
C ILE A 174 3.96 13.06 12.24
N PHE A 175 3.49 13.68 11.16
CA PHE A 175 2.52 13.06 10.26
C PHE A 175 3.11 11.89 9.49
N GLY A 176 4.29 12.03 8.90
CA GLY A 176 4.91 10.89 8.25
C GLY A 176 5.30 9.77 9.23
N PHE A 177 5.30 10.01 10.56
CA PHE A 177 5.38 8.97 11.59
C PHE A 177 4.02 8.32 11.87
N LEU A 178 2.93 9.09 11.86
CA LEU A 178 1.56 8.57 11.97
C LEU A 178 1.32 7.44 10.97
N ASN A 179 1.85 7.59 9.75
CA ASN A 179 1.71 6.60 8.69
C ASN A 179 2.33 5.23 9.01
N LEU A 180 3.32 5.16 9.90
CA LEU A 180 3.89 3.89 10.37
C LEU A 180 2.92 3.14 11.29
N VAL A 181 2.16 3.89 12.10
CA VAL A 181 1.24 3.33 13.10
C VAL A 181 -0.11 3.02 12.50
N THR A 182 -0.58 3.79 11.54
CA THR A 182 -1.93 3.64 10.96
C THR A 182 -2.01 2.57 9.88
N ARG A 183 -0.93 2.32 9.14
CA ARG A 183 -0.93 1.29 8.07
C ARG A 183 -1.22 -0.14 8.55
N PRO A 184 -0.52 -0.69 9.57
CA PRO A 184 -0.76 -2.07 9.98
C PRO A 184 -2.19 -2.32 10.50
N PRO A 185 -2.78 -1.45 11.35
CA PRO A 185 -4.19 -1.56 11.73
C PRO A 185 -5.15 -1.48 10.54
N GLY A 186 -4.85 -0.66 9.53
CA GLY A 186 -5.63 -0.57 8.30
C GLY A 186 -5.76 -1.91 7.57
N GLY A 187 -4.64 -2.61 7.40
CA GLY A 187 -4.60 -3.96 6.83
C GLY A 187 -5.32 -4.98 7.70
N PHE A 188 -5.07 -4.95 9.02
CA PHE A 188 -5.74 -5.85 9.96
C PHE A 188 -7.27 -5.72 9.95
N VAL A 189 -7.79 -4.49 9.89
CA VAL A 189 -9.24 -4.24 9.74
C VAL A 189 -9.73 -4.75 8.39
N GLY A 190 -8.96 -4.55 7.31
CA GLY A 190 -9.26 -5.10 5.99
C GLY A 190 -9.41 -6.63 6.00
N ASP A 191 -8.52 -7.34 6.69
CA ASP A 191 -8.56 -8.80 6.83
C ASP A 191 -9.74 -9.28 7.67
N LEU A 192 -10.06 -8.57 8.75
CA LEU A 192 -11.24 -8.88 9.56
C LEU A 192 -12.53 -8.73 8.74
N LEU A 193 -12.63 -7.67 7.94
CA LEU A 193 -13.78 -7.45 7.04
C LEU A 193 -13.85 -8.50 5.94
N TYR A 194 -12.72 -9.00 5.46
CA TYR A 194 -12.67 -10.07 4.47
C TYR A 194 -13.22 -11.38 5.01
N ARG A 195 -12.85 -11.75 6.25
CA ARG A 195 -13.36 -12.96 6.88
C ARG A 195 -14.89 -12.92 7.08
N SER A 196 -15.46 -11.74 7.28
CA SER A 196 -16.90 -11.59 7.52
C SER A 196 -17.74 -11.33 6.26
N PHE A 197 -17.22 -10.59 5.27
CA PHE A 197 -17.98 -10.11 4.10
C PHE A 197 -17.32 -10.43 2.75
N GLY A 198 -16.23 -11.19 2.75
CA GLY A 198 -15.46 -11.56 1.56
C GLY A 198 -14.83 -10.35 0.85
N THR A 199 -14.57 -10.51 -0.46
CA THR A 199 -13.95 -9.48 -1.31
C THR A 199 -14.77 -8.19 -1.42
N ARG A 200 -16.10 -8.26 -1.19
CA ARG A 200 -16.98 -7.08 -1.21
C ARG A 200 -16.73 -6.18 0.01
N GLY A 201 -16.46 -6.76 1.17
CA GLY A 201 -16.14 -6.03 2.40
C GLY A 201 -14.89 -5.16 2.27
N LYS A 202 -13.80 -5.75 1.75
CA LYS A 202 -12.55 -5.00 1.50
C LYS A 202 -12.77 -3.82 0.55
N LYS A 203 -13.49 -4.02 -0.56
CA LYS A 203 -13.80 -2.95 -1.53
C LYS A 203 -14.56 -1.79 -0.89
N VAL A 204 -15.60 -2.09 -0.09
CA VAL A 204 -16.40 -1.07 0.60
C VAL A 204 -15.56 -0.33 1.64
N TRP A 205 -14.69 -1.02 2.37
CA TRP A 205 -13.79 -0.40 3.35
C TRP A 205 -12.79 0.55 2.70
N THR A 206 -12.12 0.14 1.62
CA THR A 206 -11.17 1.00 0.90
C THR A 206 -11.87 2.22 0.30
N LEU A 207 -13.08 2.05 -0.27
CA LEU A 207 -13.89 3.16 -0.76
C LEU A 207 -14.32 4.11 0.37
N PHE A 208 -14.75 3.57 1.50
CA PHE A 208 -15.14 4.36 2.68
C PHE A 208 -13.97 5.20 3.21
N CYS A 209 -12.79 4.60 3.34
CA CYS A 209 -11.57 5.29 3.71
C CYS A 209 -11.22 6.41 2.72
N GLY A 210 -11.32 6.13 1.41
CA GLY A 210 -11.11 7.13 0.37
C GLY A 210 -12.10 8.29 0.41
N LEU A 211 -13.38 8.03 0.69
CA LEU A 211 -14.41 9.07 0.81
C LEU A 211 -14.18 9.97 2.02
N ILE A 212 -13.84 9.41 3.18
CA ILE A 212 -13.53 10.22 4.37
C ILE A 212 -12.28 11.06 4.14
N MET A 213 -11.23 10.48 3.56
CA MET A 213 -10.02 11.20 3.20
C MET A 213 -10.34 12.37 2.25
N GLY A 214 -11.10 12.13 1.18
CA GLY A 214 -11.50 13.15 0.22
C GLY A 214 -12.32 14.27 0.87
N ALA A 215 -13.31 13.91 1.68
CA ALA A 215 -14.13 14.86 2.42
C ALA A 215 -13.30 15.72 3.39
N ALA A 216 -12.36 15.12 4.12
CA ALA A 216 -11.46 15.84 5.03
C ALA A 216 -10.53 16.81 4.29
N LEU A 217 -10.01 16.43 3.12
CA LEU A 217 -9.18 17.32 2.29
C LEU A 217 -9.97 18.51 1.74
N ILE A 218 -11.20 18.28 1.29
CA ILE A 218 -12.11 19.34 0.83
C ILE A 218 -12.49 20.27 1.98
N ALA A 219 -12.86 19.71 3.14
CA ALA A 219 -13.19 20.49 4.33
C ALA A 219 -12.01 21.37 4.79
N ARG A 220 -10.78 20.85 4.73
CA ARG A 220 -9.57 21.62 4.98
C ARG A 220 -9.40 22.77 3.97
N GLY A 221 -9.66 22.51 2.69
CA GLY A 221 -9.59 23.52 1.64
C GLY A 221 -10.55 24.69 1.92
N PHE A 222 -11.81 24.40 2.21
CA PHE A 222 -12.80 25.42 2.57
C PHE A 222 -12.45 26.15 3.87
N TYR A 223 -11.92 25.45 4.88
CA TYR A 223 -11.52 26.07 6.14
C TYR A 223 -10.38 27.08 5.95
N ILE A 224 -9.39 26.76 5.11
CA ILE A 224 -8.28 27.67 4.79
C ILE A 224 -8.78 28.90 4.03
N GLU A 225 -9.69 28.72 3.06
CA GLU A 225 -10.28 29.81 2.29
C GLU A 225 -11.09 30.78 3.17
N ASP A 226 -11.97 30.26 4.04
CA ASP A 226 -12.80 31.06 4.95
C ASP A 226 -11.97 31.85 6.00
N HIS A 227 -10.73 31.42 6.24
CA HIS A 227 -9.81 32.01 7.21
C HIS A 227 -8.61 32.73 6.58
N HIS A 228 -8.70 33.13 5.30
CA HIS A 228 -7.58 33.82 4.62
C HIS A 228 -7.45 35.32 4.98
N THR A 229 -8.32 35.86 5.84
CA THR A 229 -8.33 37.30 6.19
C THR A 229 -7.50 37.59 7.45
N SER A 230 -6.76 38.70 7.46
CA SER A 230 -5.83 39.11 8.55
C SER A 230 -6.41 39.13 9.97
N THR A 231 -7.73 39.11 10.12
CA THR A 231 -8.43 39.15 11.41
C THR A 231 -8.85 37.76 11.93
N LYS A 232 -8.82 36.72 11.08
CA LYS A 232 -9.16 35.33 11.43
C LYS A 232 -8.12 34.37 10.84
N SER A 233 -6.93 34.30 11.43
CA SER A 233 -5.94 33.30 11.01
C SER A 233 -6.44 31.89 11.30
N PRO A 234 -6.25 30.91 10.39
CA PRO A 234 -6.67 29.54 10.63
C PRO A 234 -5.86 28.94 11.77
N SER A 235 -6.54 28.34 12.75
CA SER A 235 -5.88 27.71 13.89
C SER A 235 -5.01 26.55 13.41
N LEU A 236 -3.73 26.58 13.79
CA LEU A 236 -2.78 25.50 13.50
C LEU A 236 -3.34 24.16 13.97
N ALA A 237 -3.88 24.09 15.18
CA ALA A 237 -4.46 22.87 15.73
C ALA A 237 -5.59 22.31 14.86
N THR A 238 -6.46 23.17 14.32
CA THR A 238 -7.58 22.75 13.47
C THR A 238 -7.10 22.20 12.13
N ILE A 239 -6.16 22.88 11.46
CA ILE A 239 -5.58 22.38 10.20
C ILE A 239 -4.88 21.04 10.45
N MET A 240 -4.09 20.94 11.51
CA MET A 240 -3.36 19.74 11.88
C MET A 240 -4.30 18.59 12.26
N GLY A 241 -5.41 18.86 12.95
CA GLY A 241 -6.42 17.85 13.29
C GLY A 241 -7.15 17.29 12.08
N VAL A 242 -7.69 18.16 11.21
CA VAL A 242 -8.38 17.73 9.97
C VAL A 242 -7.42 16.98 9.05
N PHE A 243 -6.18 17.43 9.00
CA PHE A 243 -5.14 16.78 8.23
C PHE A 243 -4.73 15.42 8.80
N SER A 244 -4.61 15.28 10.12
CA SER A 244 -4.37 14.00 10.79
C SER A 244 -5.47 12.99 10.45
N LEU A 245 -6.72 13.45 10.46
CA LEU A 245 -7.86 12.62 10.08
C LEU A 245 -7.72 12.13 8.64
N ALA A 246 -7.44 13.03 7.69
CA ALA A 246 -7.22 12.65 6.30
C ALA A 246 -6.08 11.63 6.15
N ALA A 247 -4.96 11.83 6.85
CA ALA A 247 -3.82 10.92 6.84
C ALA A 247 -4.18 9.54 7.41
N ILE A 248 -4.85 9.46 8.57
CA ILE A 248 -5.25 8.17 9.17
C ILE A 248 -6.09 7.35 8.19
N PHE A 249 -7.11 7.96 7.59
CA PHE A 249 -7.99 7.25 6.66
C PHE A 249 -7.31 6.91 5.33
N SER A 250 -6.40 7.77 4.85
CA SER A 250 -5.56 7.45 3.69
C SER A 250 -4.74 6.18 3.93
N GLU A 251 -4.10 6.09 5.10
CA GLU A 251 -3.25 4.96 5.47
C GLU A 251 -4.02 3.69 5.80
N PHE A 252 -5.24 3.84 6.34
CA PHE A 252 -6.15 2.70 6.51
C PHE A 252 -6.57 2.11 5.18
N GLY A 253 -6.91 2.96 4.20
CA GLY A 253 -7.19 2.53 2.83
C GLY A 253 -5.98 1.91 2.16
N ASN A 254 -4.78 2.46 2.39
CA ASN A 254 -3.52 1.94 1.88
C ASN A 254 -3.22 0.54 2.44
N GLY A 255 -3.28 0.38 3.77
CA GLY A 255 -3.08 -0.91 4.44
C GLY A 255 -4.09 -1.97 3.99
N ALA A 256 -5.37 -1.58 3.82
CA ALA A 256 -6.41 -2.48 3.33
C ALA A 256 -6.25 -2.90 1.86
N ASN A 257 -5.48 -2.16 1.06
CA ASN A 257 -5.14 -2.52 -0.31
C ASN A 257 -4.01 -3.56 -0.40
N PHE A 258 -3.11 -3.58 0.59
CA PHE A 258 -1.98 -4.51 0.65
C PHE A 258 -2.30 -5.83 1.33
N ALA A 259 -3.25 -5.83 2.26
CA ALA A 259 -3.75 -7.02 2.93
C ALA A 259 -4.75 -7.75 2.05
#